data_AF-A0A8S1H395-F1
#
_entry.id   AF-A0A8S1H395-F1
#
_cell.length_a   1.000
_cell.length_b   1.000
_cell.length_c   1.000
_cell.angle_alpha   90.00
_cell.angle_beta   90.00
_cell.angle_gamma   90.00
#
_symmetry.space_group_name_H-M   'P 1'
#
loop_
_entity.id
_entity.type
_entity.pdbx_description
1 polymer ?
#
loop_
_entity_poly.entity_id
_entity_poly.type
_entity_poly.pdbx_seq_one_letter_code
_entity_poly.pdbx_strand_id
1 'polypeptide(L)'
;MDDDENDSKSTGAQNSDEGPGKEYEIYIKNEEMVDKLKLLNYEAGFLSMGGAYKPIQRHYFVKSTNVGEQFFLFTSLAAWLIRKAGKEDFPMPQEFDDPNSTIASIIAELRNKVSII
;
A
#
# COMPACT_ATOMS: atom_id res chain seq x y z
N MET A 1 -24.30 40.77 33.65
CA MET A 1 -23.24 39.74 33.58
C MET A 1 -23.97 38.43 33.34
N ASP A 2 -24.69 38.33 32.22
CA ASP A 2 -24.18 38.25 30.82
C ASP A 2 -23.41 36.93 30.73
N ASP A 3 -24.07 35.84 30.33
CA ASP A 3 -24.34 35.41 28.95
C ASP A 3 -23.29 34.37 28.50
N ASP A 4 -23.75 33.51 27.61
CA ASP A 4 -23.02 32.56 26.75
C ASP A 4 -22.67 31.17 27.34
N GLU A 5 -23.39 30.12 26.94
CA GLU A 5 -23.24 29.35 25.67
C GLU A 5 -21.97 28.46 25.73
N ASN A 6 -21.92 27.20 25.31
CA ASN A 6 -22.69 26.45 24.35
C ASN A 6 -22.40 24.95 24.57
N ASP A 7 -23.41 24.13 24.33
CA ASP A 7 -23.31 22.70 24.08
C ASP A 7 -22.37 22.45 22.88
N SER A 8 -21.35 21.62 23.08
CA SER A 8 -20.71 20.92 21.97
C SER A 8 -20.36 19.51 22.39
N LYS A 9 -21.44 18.73 22.50
CA LYS A 9 -21.43 17.31 22.14
C LYS A 9 -20.86 17.16 20.72
N SER A 10 -19.53 17.10 20.61
CA SER A 10 -18.87 16.74 19.35
C SER A 10 -19.14 15.27 19.07
N THR A 11 -20.19 15.08 18.29
CA THR A 11 -20.57 13.90 17.54
C THR A 11 -19.39 13.38 16.73
N GLY A 12 -18.66 12.42 17.29
CA GLY A 12 -17.99 11.41 16.49
C GLY A 12 -19.06 10.54 15.85
N ALA A 13 -19.63 11.02 14.74
CA ALA A 13 -20.47 10.21 13.87
C ALA A 13 -19.62 9.03 13.38
N GLN A 14 -19.75 7.89 14.04
CA GLN A 14 -19.45 6.62 13.42
C GLN A 14 -20.41 6.52 12.23
N ASN A 15 -19.89 6.63 11.02
CA ASN A 15 -20.62 6.33 9.80
C ASN A 15 -20.99 4.84 9.83
N SER A 16 -22.10 4.52 10.49
CA SER A 16 -22.70 3.18 10.54
C SER A 16 -23.63 2.96 9.35
N ASP A 17 -23.16 3.26 8.14
CA ASP A 17 -23.91 3.06 6.90
C ASP A 17 -23.10 2.30 5.84
N GLU A 18 -22.03 1.62 6.26
CA GLU A 18 -21.27 0.72 5.40
C GLU A 18 -21.78 -0.70 5.57
N GLY A 19 -22.65 -1.12 4.64
CA GLY A 19 -23.08 -2.52 4.57
C GLY A 19 -21.91 -3.48 4.35
N PRO A 20 -22.08 -4.79 4.60
CA PRO A 20 -21.03 -5.80 4.51
C PRO A 20 -20.37 -5.89 3.11
N GLY A 21 -20.98 -5.31 2.07
CA GLY A 21 -20.38 -5.18 0.75
C GLY A 21 -19.10 -4.32 0.71
N LYS A 22 -18.96 -3.34 1.61
CA LYS A 22 -17.77 -2.48 1.65
C LYS A 22 -16.54 -3.21 2.18
N GLU A 23 -16.73 -4.17 3.08
CA GLU A 23 -15.65 -5.07 3.54
C GLU A 23 -15.10 -5.95 2.40
N TYR A 24 -15.90 -6.20 1.35
CA TYR A 24 -15.47 -6.99 0.20
C TYR A 24 -14.67 -6.17 -0.83
N GLU A 25 -14.78 -4.84 -0.83
CA GLU A 25 -14.06 -3.97 -1.78
C GLU A 25 -12.55 -4.16 -1.73
N ILE A 26 -11.99 -4.35 -0.53
CA ILE A 26 -10.54 -4.52 -0.37
C ILE A 26 -10.06 -5.85 -0.96
N TYR A 27 -10.90 -6.89 -0.93
CA TYR A 27 -10.60 -8.16 -1.58
C TYR A 27 -10.54 -7.97 -3.09
N ILE A 28 -11.56 -7.35 -3.68
CA ILE A 28 -11.60 -7.05 -5.12
C ILE A 28 -10.37 -6.23 -5.54
N LYS A 29 -10.05 -5.15 -4.80
CA LYS A 29 -8.87 -4.32 -5.09
C LYS A 29 -7.57 -5.12 -5.07
N ASN A 30 -7.42 -6.05 -4.13
CA ASN A 30 -6.23 -6.90 -4.09
C ASN A 30 -6.21 -7.91 -5.25
N GLU A 31 -7.36 -8.46 -5.65
CA GLU A 31 -7.43 -9.33 -6.84
C GLU A 31 -7.01 -8.59 -8.11
N GLU A 32 -7.57 -7.41 -8.35
CA GLU A 32 -7.22 -6.56 -9.49
C GLU A 32 -5.74 -6.18 -9.50
N MET A 33 -5.17 -5.89 -8.32
CA MET A 33 -3.75 -5.61 -8.17
C MET A 33 -2.91 -6.81 -8.59
N VAL A 34 -3.23 -8.01 -8.10
CA VAL A 34 -2.51 -9.25 -8.45
C VAL A 34 -2.62 -9.54 -9.95
N ASP A 35 -3.77 -9.31 -10.57
CA ASP A 35 -3.93 -9.52 -12.00
C ASP A 35 -3.13 -8.52 -12.84
N LYS A 36 -3.04 -7.24 -12.42
CA LYS A 36 -2.14 -6.25 -13.05
C LYS A 36 -0.68 -6.64 -12.93
N LEU A 37 -0.25 -7.25 -11.81
CA LEU A 37 1.12 -7.75 -11.65
C LEU A 37 1.43 -8.90 -12.62
N LYS A 38 0.47 -9.81 -12.85
CA LYS A 38 0.63 -10.88 -13.86
C LYS A 38 0.78 -10.32 -15.27
N LEU A 39 0.00 -9.29 -15.63
CA LEU A 39 0.15 -8.59 -16.91
C LEU A 39 1.54 -7.95 -17.07
N LEU A 40 2.13 -7.49 -15.96
CA LEU A 40 3.49 -6.98 -15.92
C LEU A 40 4.57 -8.08 -15.87
N ASN A 41 4.21 -9.36 -15.95
CA ASN A 41 5.12 -10.49 -15.81
C ASN A 41 6.01 -10.38 -14.55
N TYR A 42 5.39 -10.05 -13.41
CA TYR A 42 6.11 -9.82 -12.15
C TYR A 42 6.89 -11.07 -11.68
N GLU A 43 6.50 -12.28 -12.07
CA GLU A 43 7.23 -13.49 -11.67
C GLU A 43 8.64 -13.54 -12.29
N ALA A 44 8.76 -13.22 -13.57
CA ALA A 44 10.06 -13.16 -14.24
C ALA A 44 10.90 -11.94 -13.83
N GLY A 45 10.25 -10.85 -13.38
CA GLY A 45 10.95 -9.58 -13.09
C GLY A 45 11.19 -9.31 -11.60
N PHE A 46 10.19 -9.54 -10.75
CA PHE A 46 10.24 -9.27 -9.32
C PHE A 46 10.74 -10.49 -8.53
N LEU A 47 10.16 -11.67 -8.77
CA LEU A 47 10.53 -12.89 -8.02
C LEU A 47 11.93 -13.40 -8.38
N SER A 48 12.44 -13.07 -9.58
CA SER A 48 13.81 -13.39 -9.99
C SER A 48 14.89 -12.58 -9.27
N MET A 49 14.53 -11.52 -8.55
CA MET A 49 15.49 -10.67 -7.83
C MET A 49 16.06 -11.35 -6.56
N GLY A 50 15.41 -12.41 -6.06
CA GLY A 50 15.93 -13.17 -4.91
C GLY A 50 14.88 -13.99 -4.17
N GLY A 51 15.34 -14.96 -3.37
CA GLY A 51 14.48 -15.89 -2.64
C GLY A 51 13.66 -15.28 -1.50
N ALA A 52 13.91 -14.02 -1.14
CA ALA A 52 13.10 -13.29 -0.16
C ALA A 52 11.72 -12.90 -0.73
N TYR A 53 11.57 -12.86 -2.06
CA TYR A 53 10.33 -12.49 -2.73
C TYR A 53 9.49 -13.73 -3.03
N LYS A 54 8.31 -13.81 -2.41
CA LYS A 54 7.39 -14.93 -2.57
C LYS A 54 6.27 -14.58 -3.57
N PRO A 55 5.70 -15.57 -4.29
CA PRO A 55 4.52 -15.37 -5.10
C PRO A 55 3.37 -14.76 -4.29
N ILE A 56 2.73 -13.73 -4.84
CA ILE A 56 1.68 -12.98 -4.14
C ILE A 56 0.34 -13.69 -4.37
N GLN A 57 -0.23 -14.23 -3.29
CA GLN A 57 -1.56 -14.85 -3.35
C GLN A 57 -2.67 -13.80 -3.52
N ARG A 58 -3.81 -14.24 -4.06
CA ARG A 58 -4.97 -13.41 -4.42
C ARG A 58 -5.47 -12.46 -3.34
N HIS A 59 -5.31 -12.79 -2.05
CA HIS A 59 -5.75 -11.97 -0.92
C HIS A 59 -4.62 -11.68 0.08
N TYR A 60 -3.36 -11.82 -0.36
CA TYR A 60 -2.21 -11.83 0.53
C TYR A 60 -2.07 -10.56 1.37
N PHE A 61 -2.38 -9.36 0.83
CA PHE A 61 -2.29 -8.10 1.58
C PHE A 61 -3.59 -7.71 2.31
N VAL A 62 -4.65 -8.52 2.20
CA VAL A 62 -5.96 -8.19 2.80
C VAL A 62 -6.03 -8.62 4.26
N LYS A 63 -5.43 -9.77 4.59
CA LYS A 63 -5.43 -10.33 5.94
C LYS A 63 -4.08 -10.15 6.57
N SER A 64 -4.02 -9.53 7.75
CA SER A 64 -2.78 -9.40 8.52
C SER A 64 -2.36 -10.75 9.12
N THR A 65 -1.58 -11.53 8.38
CA THR A 65 -1.06 -12.84 8.83
C THR A 65 0.35 -12.69 9.41
N ASN A 66 1.22 -12.00 8.68
CA ASN A 66 2.55 -11.63 9.13
C ASN A 66 2.84 -10.21 8.65
N VAL A 67 2.55 -9.24 9.52
CA VAL A 67 2.59 -7.81 9.18
C VAL A 67 3.99 -7.36 8.72
N GLY A 68 5.05 -7.91 9.33
CA GLY A 68 6.43 -7.57 8.94
C GLY A 68 6.79 -8.06 7.54
N GLU A 69 6.53 -9.34 7.26
CA GLU A 69 6.76 -9.92 5.93
C GLU A 69 5.89 -9.25 4.85
N GLN A 70 4.62 -9.00 5.17
CA GLN A 70 3.68 -8.34 4.26
C GLN A 70 4.10 -6.91 3.97
N PHE A 71 4.56 -6.18 4.98
CA PHE A 71 5.08 -4.83 4.81
C PHE A 71 6.31 -4.82 3.92
N PHE A 72 7.31 -5.66 4.22
CA PHE A 72 8.54 -5.78 3.42
C PHE A 72 8.24 -6.14 1.96
N LEU A 73 7.36 -7.12 1.74
CA LEU A 73 6.98 -7.55 0.39
C LEU A 73 6.25 -6.42 -0.35
N PHE A 74 5.35 -5.69 0.32
CA PHE A 74 4.59 -4.60 -0.28
C PHE A 74 5.47 -3.42 -0.66
N THR A 75 6.36 -2.97 0.24
CA THR A 75 7.27 -1.86 -0.04
C THR A 75 8.30 -2.24 -1.12
N SER A 76 8.81 -3.47 -1.11
CA SER A 76 9.66 -4.00 -2.17
C SER A 76 8.95 -4.02 -3.52
N LEU A 77 7.68 -4.45 -3.55
CA LEU A 77 6.88 -4.44 -4.76
C LEU A 77 6.68 -3.02 -5.30
N ALA A 78 6.35 -2.06 -4.43
CA ALA A 78 6.21 -0.66 -4.81
C ALA A 78 7.51 -0.10 -5.38
N ALA A 79 8.65 -0.37 -4.75
CA ALA A 79 9.97 0.03 -5.25
C ALA A 79 10.28 -0.56 -6.63
N TRP A 80 9.97 -1.84 -6.84
CA TRP A 80 10.13 -2.49 -8.15
C TRP A 80 9.23 -1.87 -9.22
N LEU A 81 7.98 -1.54 -8.89
CA LEU A 81 7.07 -0.86 -9.81
C LEU A 81 7.59 0.55 -10.17
N ILE A 82 8.14 1.29 -9.21
CA ILE A 82 8.77 2.59 -9.45
C ILE A 82 9.95 2.45 -10.42
N ARG A 83 10.83 1.47 -10.20
CA ARG A 83 11.93 1.15 -11.12
C ARG A 83 11.42 0.86 -12.52
N LYS A 84 10.43 -0.02 -12.63
CA LYS A 84 9.81 -0.41 -13.89
C LYS A 84 9.11 0.76 -14.61
N ALA A 85 8.67 1.77 -13.87
CA ALA A 85 8.12 3.01 -14.41
C ALA A 85 9.20 4.00 -14.90
N GLY A 86 10.48 3.63 -14.94
CA GLY A 86 11.59 4.43 -15.49
C GLY A 86 12.47 5.13 -14.45
N LYS A 87 12.47 4.66 -13.19
CA LYS A 87 13.34 5.17 -12.11
C LYS A 87 14.26 4.06 -11.60
N GLU A 88 15.10 3.57 -12.50
CA GLU A 88 15.89 2.33 -12.30
C GLU A 88 16.80 2.36 -11.06
N ASP A 89 17.21 3.56 -10.64
CA ASP A 89 18.07 3.84 -9.49
C ASP A 89 17.33 3.92 -8.14
N PHE A 90 15.99 3.85 -8.12
CA PHE A 90 15.22 3.90 -6.88
C PHE A 90 15.64 2.76 -5.93
N PRO A 91 15.94 3.01 -4.64
CA PRO A 91 16.47 1.97 -3.75
C PRO A 91 15.43 0.88 -3.43
N MET A 92 15.87 -0.38 -3.34
CA MET A 92 15.02 -1.46 -2.82
C MET A 92 15.07 -1.48 -1.29
N PRO A 93 13.90 -1.51 -0.62
CA PRO A 93 13.83 -1.63 0.84
C PRO A 93 14.55 -2.88 1.35
N GLN A 94 15.11 -2.76 2.55
CA GLN A 94 15.70 -3.85 3.32
C GLN A 94 14.80 -4.24 4.49
N GLU A 95 14.97 -5.46 5.01
CA GLU A 95 14.14 -6.01 6.10
C GLU A 95 14.23 -5.19 7.40
N PHE A 96 15.37 -4.53 7.63
CA PHE A 96 15.64 -3.73 8.83
C PHE A 96 15.53 -2.22 8.59
N ASP A 97 15.08 -1.79 7.42
CA ASP A 97 14.86 -0.38 7.16
C ASP A 97 13.72 0.16 8.03
N ASP A 98 13.82 1.43 8.43
CA ASP A 98 12.76 2.09 9.17
C ASP A 98 11.47 2.14 8.32
N PRO A 99 10.33 1.64 8.83
CA PRO A 99 9.08 1.58 8.06
C PRO A 99 8.60 2.96 7.59
N ASN A 100 8.70 3.97 8.46
CA ASN A 100 8.20 5.31 8.16
C ASN A 100 9.05 5.98 7.07
N SER A 101 10.37 5.85 7.17
CA SER A 101 11.33 6.36 6.18
C SER A 101 11.14 5.69 4.81
N THR A 102 10.90 4.37 4.81
CA THR A 102 10.61 3.61 3.59
C THR A 102 9.34 4.12 2.90
N ILE A 103 8.25 4.29 3.66
CA ILE A 103 6.99 4.83 3.14
C ILE A 103 7.19 6.26 2.61
N ALA A 104 7.89 7.11 3.38
CA ALA A 104 8.14 8.49 3.00
C ALA A 104 8.88 8.60 1.67
N SER A 105 9.90 7.75 1.45
CA SER A 105 10.65 7.68 0.20
C SER A 105 9.76 7.30 -1.00
N ILE A 106 8.94 6.24 -0.84
CA ILE A 106 8.01 5.79 -1.88
C ILE A 106 7.01 6.90 -2.23
N ILE A 107 6.40 7.53 -1.22
CA ILE A 107 5.41 8.59 -1.43
C ILE A 107 6.04 9.82 -2.08
N ALA A 108 7.26 10.20 -1.68
CA ALA A 108 7.97 11.33 -2.28
C ALA A 108 8.18 11.13 -3.78
N GLU A 109 8.60 9.93 -4.20
CA GLU A 109 8.80 9.63 -5.62
C GLU A 109 7.48 9.61 -6.40
N LEU A 110 6.42 9.05 -5.83
CA LEU A 110 5.10 9.05 -6.47
C LEU A 110 4.56 10.47 -6.68
N ARG A 111 4.75 11.37 -5.72
CA ARG A 111 4.35 12.79 -5.85
C ARG A 111 5.12 13.50 -6.96
N ASN A 112 6.42 13.24 -7.08
CA ASN A 112 7.24 13.82 -8.16
C ASN A 112 6.73 13.40 -9.54
N LYS A 113 6.25 12.16 -9.70
CA LYS A 113 5.69 11.69 -10.98
C LYS A 113 4.28 12.23 -11.26
N VAL A 114 3.43 12.38 -10.25
CA VAL A 114 2.07 12.89 -10.42
C VAL A 114 2.07 14.36 -10.88
N SER A 115 3.07 15.17 -10.49
CA SER A 115 3.18 16.55 -10.97
C SER A 115 3.63 16.71 -12.43
N ILE A 116 3.99 15.62 -13.12
CA ILE A 116 4.49 15.64 -14.50
C ILE A 116 3.42 15.15 -15.50
N ILE A 117 2.25 14.71 -15.03
CA ILE A 117 1.08 14.34 -15.85
C ILE A 117 0.01 15.42 -15.70
#